data_AF-A0A6A1QLH7-F1
#
_entry.id   AF-A0A6A1QLH7-F1
#
_cell.length_a   1.000
_cell.length_b   1.000
_cell.length_c   1.000
_cell.angle_alpha   90.00
_cell.angle_beta   90.00
_cell.angle_gamma   90.00
#
_symmetry.space_group_name_H-M   'P 1'
#
loop_
_entity.id
_entity.type
_entity.pdbx_description
1 polymer ?
#
loop_
_entity_poly.entity_id
_entity_poly.type
_entity_poly.pdbx_seq_one_letter_code
_entity_poly.pdbx_strand_id
1 'polypeptide(L)'
;MGSKGGFVLLGLLFSLAVLCHVGHSLECYNCVNPANGCTTAVNCSHNQDTCLIVKAVPTKTYYQCWMFDRCSFEAIAKALGEKELQYRCCQENLCNKSDRTSISGKTALLVILLLVAVWSFCL
;
A
#
# COMPACT_ATOMS: atom_id res chain seq x y z
N MET A 1 12.14 -48.56 -13.57
CA MET A 1 12.37 -47.24 -14.21
C MET A 1 11.90 -46.17 -13.24
N GLY A 2 12.83 -45.38 -12.72
CA GLY A 2 12.60 -44.43 -11.63
C GLY A 2 11.64 -43.31 -12.02
N SER A 3 10.77 -42.95 -11.07
CA SER A 3 9.83 -41.83 -11.15
C SER A 3 10.59 -40.51 -11.27
N LYS A 4 11.00 -40.18 -12.51
CA LYS A 4 11.65 -38.90 -12.85
C LYS A 4 10.68 -37.71 -12.79
N GLY A 5 9.37 -37.97 -12.81
CA GLY A 5 8.34 -36.93 -12.80
C GLY A 5 8.12 -36.28 -11.43
N GLY A 6 8.26 -37.03 -10.33
CA GLY A 6 7.97 -36.53 -8.98
C GLY A 6 8.95 -35.45 -8.51
N PHE A 7 10.26 -35.63 -8.78
CA PHE A 7 11.30 -34.67 -8.39
C PHE A 7 11.24 -33.36 -9.18
N VAL A 8 10.85 -33.41 -10.45
CA VAL A 8 10.67 -32.21 -11.28
C VAL A 8 9.47 -31.40 -10.82
N LEU A 9 8.36 -32.07 -10.46
CA LEU A 9 7.17 -31.41 -9.93
C LEU A 9 7.44 -30.76 -8.57
N LEU A 10 8.14 -31.46 -7.68
CA LEU A 10 8.53 -30.95 -6.35
C LEU A 10 9.47 -29.74 -6.45
N GLY A 11 10.45 -29.77 -7.36
CA GLY A 11 11.35 -28.64 -7.58
C GLY A 11 10.63 -27.41 -8.16
N LEU A 12 9.67 -27.61 -9.06
CA LEU A 12 8.86 -26.54 -9.64
C LEU A 12 7.95 -25.89 -8.58
N LEU A 13 7.27 -26.71 -7.76
CA LEU A 13 6.41 -26.24 -6.66
C LEU A 13 7.21 -25.45 -5.61
N PHE A 14 8.40 -25.94 -5.24
CA PHE A 14 9.28 -25.24 -4.29
C PHE A 14 9.78 -23.89 -4.83
N SER A 15 10.06 -23.83 -6.14
CA SER A 15 10.46 -22.57 -6.80
C SER A 15 9.31 -21.55 -6.81
N LEU A 16 8.08 -21.97 -7.09
CA LEU A 16 6.89 -21.11 -7.07
C LEU A 16 6.60 -20.56 -5.67
N ALA A 17 6.73 -21.37 -4.61
CA ALA A 17 6.55 -20.92 -3.23
C ALA A 17 7.55 -19.83 -2.81
N VAL A 18 8.80 -19.90 -3.30
CA VAL A 18 9.82 -18.88 -3.05
C VAL A 18 9.52 -17.57 -3.79
N LEU A 19 8.90 -17.63 -4.98
CA LEU A 19 8.47 -16.44 -5.71
C LEU A 19 7.24 -15.75 -5.06
N CYS A 20 6.40 -16.47 -4.31
CA CYS A 20 5.26 -15.86 -3.60
C CYS A 20 5.68 -14.94 -2.43
N HIS A 21 6.97 -14.95 -2.02
CA HIS A 21 7.53 -14.08 -0.97
C HIS A 21 8.25 -12.83 -1.51
N VAL A 22 8.05 -12.47 -2.79
CA VAL A 22 8.46 -11.14 -3.25
C VAL A 22 7.51 -10.13 -2.61
N GLY A 23 7.87 -9.66 -1.40
CA GLY A 23 7.15 -8.61 -0.71
C GLY A 23 7.10 -7.38 -1.62
N HIS A 24 5.92 -7.10 -2.17
CA HIS A 24 5.70 -5.87 -2.91
C HIS A 24 5.85 -4.71 -1.92
N SER A 25 6.85 -3.86 -2.17
CA SER A 25 6.99 -2.60 -1.43
C SER A 25 5.78 -1.72 -1.74
N LEU A 26 5.08 -1.25 -0.70
CA LEU A 26 3.95 -0.33 -0.87
C LEU A 26 4.45 0.96 -1.50
N GLU A 27 3.76 1.46 -2.54
CA GLU A 27 4.08 2.73 -3.17
C GLU A 27 3.09 3.81 -2.72
N CYS A 28 3.56 4.97 -2.27
CA CYS A 28 2.71 6.08 -1.81
C CYS A 28 3.19 7.42 -2.36
N TYR A 29 2.28 8.40 -2.40
CA TYR A 29 2.69 9.79 -2.59
C TYR A 29 3.41 10.32 -1.35
N ASN A 30 4.54 11.00 -1.54
CA ASN A 30 5.35 11.57 -0.46
C ASN A 30 5.73 13.04 -0.73
N CYS A 31 4.94 13.96 -0.20
CA CYS A 31 5.14 15.41 -0.33
C CYS A 31 4.70 16.15 0.94
N VAL A 32 5.38 17.25 1.25
CA VAL A 32 4.99 18.18 2.31
C VAL A 32 4.48 19.48 1.70
N ASN A 33 3.24 19.83 2.02
CA ASN A 33 2.54 21.05 1.59
C ASN A 33 2.68 21.40 0.10
N PRO A 34 2.32 20.49 -0.83
CA PRO A 34 2.42 20.78 -2.26
C PRO A 34 1.38 21.80 -2.70
N ALA A 35 1.79 22.81 -3.49
CA ALA A 35 0.90 23.86 -3.98
C ALA A 35 -0.20 23.34 -4.93
N ASN A 36 0.15 22.39 -5.81
CA ASN A 36 -0.72 21.87 -6.88
C ASN A 36 -0.94 20.35 -6.79
N GLY A 37 -1.06 19.82 -5.57
CA GLY A 37 -1.16 18.37 -5.33
C GLY A 37 0.20 17.66 -5.39
N CYS A 38 0.27 16.44 -4.83
CA CYS A 38 1.49 15.65 -4.79
C CYS A 38 1.57 14.71 -6.00
N THR A 39 2.69 14.76 -6.73
CA THR A 39 2.98 13.87 -7.87
C THR A 39 4.17 12.95 -7.60
N THR A 40 4.88 13.14 -6.49
CA THR A 40 6.06 12.37 -6.12
C THR A 40 5.63 11.05 -5.47
N ALA A 41 5.68 9.97 -6.25
CA ALA A 41 5.50 8.61 -5.76
C ALA A 41 6.84 8.04 -5.28
N VAL A 42 6.80 7.29 -4.18
CA VAL A 42 7.98 6.62 -3.60
C VAL A 42 7.60 5.23 -3.12
N ASN A 43 8.55 4.30 -3.19
CA ASN A 43 8.45 3.01 -2.51
C ASN A 43 8.70 3.22 -1.02
N CYS A 44 7.73 2.83 -0.20
CA CYS A 44 7.82 2.90 1.26
C CYS A 44 8.82 1.88 1.81
N SER A 45 9.40 2.20 2.97
CA SER A 45 10.28 1.25 3.66
C SER A 45 9.49 0.04 4.15
N HIS A 46 10.16 -1.09 4.40
CA HIS A 46 9.52 -2.34 4.86
C HIS A 46 8.66 -2.17 6.13
N ASN A 47 9.00 -1.21 6.98
CA ASN A 47 8.26 -0.89 8.20
C ASN A 47 7.12 0.12 8.00
N GLN A 48 6.95 0.65 6.78
CA GLN A 48 5.92 1.61 6.42
C GLN A 48 4.93 0.96 5.47
N ASP A 49 3.97 0.25 6.06
CA ASP A 49 2.96 -0.56 5.37
C ASP A 49 1.66 0.20 5.08
N THR A 50 1.68 1.54 5.17
CA THR A 50 0.50 2.40 5.02
C THR A 50 0.83 3.70 4.30
N CYS A 51 -0.05 4.14 3.40
CA CYS A 51 -0.03 5.50 2.87
C CYS A 51 -0.86 6.43 3.76
N LEU A 52 -0.32 7.59 4.07
CA LEU A 52 -0.96 8.63 4.89
C LEU A 52 -1.24 9.88 4.04
N ILE A 53 -2.42 10.46 4.23
CA ILE A 53 -2.76 11.83 3.85
C ILE A 53 -3.27 12.59 5.06
N VAL A 54 -2.72 13.79 5.32
CA VAL A 54 -3.13 14.67 6.42
C VAL A 54 -3.48 16.04 5.87
N LYS A 55 -4.57 16.62 6.34
CA LYS A 55 -4.95 18.02 6.15
C LYS A 55 -4.95 18.70 7.51
N ALA A 56 -3.96 19.55 7.76
CA ALA A 56 -3.82 20.31 9.00
C ALA A 56 -4.27 21.76 8.82
N VAL A 57 -4.81 22.35 9.89
CA VAL A 57 -5.29 23.72 9.95
C VAL A 57 -4.12 24.66 10.27
N PRO A 58 -3.94 25.81 9.58
CA PRO A 58 -4.87 26.44 8.65
C PRO A 58 -4.86 25.91 7.22
N THR A 59 -3.72 25.51 6.63
CA THR A 59 -3.64 25.12 5.21
C THR A 59 -2.41 24.25 4.88
N LYS A 60 -2.06 23.26 5.71
CA LYS A 60 -0.97 22.32 5.37
C LYS A 60 -1.51 20.96 4.97
N THR A 61 -0.98 20.40 3.88
CA THR A 61 -1.31 19.03 3.46
C THR A 61 -0.06 18.16 3.41
N TYR A 62 -0.13 16.98 4.00
CA TYR A 62 0.97 16.01 4.02
C TYR A 62 0.56 14.73 3.30
N TYR A 63 1.45 14.20 2.48
CA TYR A 63 1.36 12.89 1.84
C TYR A 63 2.61 12.14 2.25
N GLN A 64 2.50 10.97 2.89
CA GLN A 64 3.67 10.25 3.39
C GLN A 64 3.48 8.73 3.40
N CYS A 65 4.59 8.00 3.35
CA CYS A 65 4.65 6.63 3.84
C CYS A 65 4.57 6.63 5.38
N TRP A 66 3.80 5.69 5.93
CA TRP A 66 3.45 5.64 7.35
C TRP A 66 3.36 4.20 7.85
N MET A 67 3.23 4.05 9.16
CA MET A 67 3.07 2.77 9.84
C MET A 67 1.61 2.59 10.25
N PHE A 68 1.00 1.45 9.96
CA PHE A 68 -0.41 1.20 10.26
C PHE A 68 -0.72 1.32 11.75
N ASP A 69 0.17 0.79 12.60
CA ASP A 69 0.07 0.85 14.07
C ASP A 69 0.07 2.29 14.63
N ARG A 70 0.61 3.25 13.87
CA ARG A 70 0.63 4.69 14.19
C ARG A 70 -0.41 5.48 13.42
N CYS A 71 -1.39 4.83 12.82
CA CYS A 71 -2.51 5.52 12.16
C CYS A 71 -3.55 6.00 13.19
N SER A 72 -3.17 6.95 14.04
CA SER A 72 -4.06 7.56 15.03
C SER A 72 -3.82 9.06 15.12
N PHE A 73 -4.86 9.81 15.50
CA PHE A 73 -4.78 11.26 15.65
C PHE A 73 -3.58 11.67 16.53
N GLU A 74 -3.43 11.06 17.70
CA GLU A 74 -2.38 11.42 18.67
C GLU A 74 -0.98 11.17 18.11
N ALA A 75 -0.73 10.01 17.48
CA ALA A 75 0.57 9.68 16.93
C ALA A 75 0.93 10.61 15.77
N ILE A 76 -0.02 10.89 14.88
CA ILE A 76 0.16 11.76 13.72
C ILE A 76 0.37 13.22 14.15
N ALA A 77 -0.48 13.73 15.06
CA ALA A 77 -0.39 15.08 15.59
C ALA A 77 0.96 15.32 16.27
N LYS A 78 1.40 14.37 17.10
CA LYS A 78 2.71 14.42 17.79
C LYS A 78 3.87 14.39 16.79
N ALA A 79 3.81 13.54 15.78
CA ALA A 79 4.89 13.38 14.81
C ALA A 79 5.01 14.56 13.83
N LEU A 80 3.88 15.16 13.42
CA LEU A 80 3.86 16.31 12.51
C LEU A 80 3.93 17.66 13.24
N GLY A 81 3.75 17.68 14.56
CA GLY A 81 3.68 18.91 15.36
C GLY A 81 2.43 19.72 15.11
N GLU A 82 1.34 19.08 14.67
CA GLU A 82 0.08 19.72 14.31
C GLU A 82 -0.96 19.55 15.42
N LYS A 83 -1.72 20.60 15.73
CA LYS A 83 -2.72 20.58 16.83
C LYS A 83 -4.11 20.16 16.38
N GLU A 84 -4.46 20.52 15.14
CA GLU A 84 -5.76 20.24 14.54
C GLU A 84 -5.54 19.73 13.13
N LEU A 85 -5.99 18.49 12.89
CA LEU A 85 -5.78 17.79 11.63
C LEU A 85 -6.89 16.80 11.33
N GLN A 86 -7.08 16.52 10.05
CA GLN A 86 -7.82 15.37 9.55
C GLN A 86 -6.85 14.44 8.83
N TYR A 87 -7.02 13.13 8.99
CA TYR A 87 -6.13 12.14 8.39
C TYR A 87 -6.90 11.00 7.74
N ARG A 88 -6.27 10.35 6.76
CA ARG A 88 -6.70 9.06 6.21
C ARG A 88 -5.48 8.17 5.97
N CYS A 89 -5.63 6.91 6.32
CA CYS A 89 -4.66 5.85 6.05
C CYS A 89 -5.26 4.80 5.11
N CYS A 90 -4.43 4.19 4.29
CA CYS A 90 -4.80 3.08 3.40
C CYS A 90 -3.55 2.28 3.01
N GLN A 91 -3.71 1.00 2.64
CA GLN A 91 -2.60 0.07 2.39
C GLN A 91 -2.54 -0.41 0.92
N GLU A 92 -3.04 0.42 0.00
CA GLU A 92 -3.01 0.15 -1.44
C GLU A 92 -2.05 1.14 -2.13
N ASN A 93 -1.41 0.71 -3.23
CA ASN A 93 -0.48 1.59 -3.95
C ASN A 93 -1.17 2.90 -4.38
N LEU A 94 -0.53 4.02 -4.06
CA LEU A 94 -0.93 5.39 -4.41
C LEU A 94 -2.34 5.79 -3.93
N CYS A 95 -2.86 5.11 -2.92
CA CYS A 95 -4.21 5.34 -2.38
C CYS A 95 -4.36 6.69 -1.66
N ASN A 96 -3.24 7.30 -1.24
CA ASN A 96 -3.22 8.62 -0.61
C ASN A 96 -3.27 9.78 -1.61
N LYS A 97 -3.66 9.55 -2.86
CA LYS A 97 -3.93 10.62 -3.83
C LYS A 97 -4.96 11.62 -3.28
N SER A 98 -4.81 12.89 -3.66
CA SER A 98 -5.83 13.90 -3.35
C SER A 98 -7.15 13.55 -4.05
N ASP A 99 -8.27 13.53 -3.33
CA ASP A 99 -9.60 13.20 -3.86
C ASP A 99 -10.17 14.31 -4.77
N ARG A 100 -9.51 14.64 -5.87
CA ARG A 100 -10.14 15.45 -6.93
C ARG A 100 -11.18 14.66 -7.73
N THR A 101 -11.23 13.33 -7.59
CA THR A 101 -12.25 12.47 -8.23
C THR A 101 -12.30 11.10 -7.55
N SER A 102 -13.23 10.92 -6.61
CA SER A 102 -13.61 9.58 -6.14
C SER A 102 -14.41 8.86 -7.24
N ILE A 103 -13.72 8.14 -8.13
CA ILE A 103 -14.40 7.22 -9.05
C ILE A 103 -14.87 6.01 -8.23
N SER A 104 -16.18 5.99 -8.02
CA SER A 104 -16.95 4.97 -7.31
C SER A 104 -16.77 3.57 -7.93
N GLY A 105 -16.03 2.71 -7.25
CA GLY A 105 -16.57 1.47 -6.65
C GLY A 105 -17.18 0.38 -7.55
N LYS A 106 -17.00 0.38 -8.87
CA LYS A 106 -17.54 -0.71 -9.73
C LYS A 106 -16.48 -1.58 -10.42
N THR A 107 -15.24 -1.11 -10.57
CA THR A 107 -14.16 -1.88 -11.19
C THR A 107 -13.39 -2.76 -10.19
N ALA A 108 -13.50 -2.49 -8.88
CA ALA A 108 -12.80 -3.24 -7.84
C ALA A 108 -13.27 -4.70 -7.72
N LEU A 109 -14.57 -4.96 -7.97
CA LEU A 109 -15.13 -6.31 -7.82
C LEU A 109 -14.58 -7.32 -8.83
N LEU A 110 -14.24 -6.88 -10.05
CA LEU A 110 -13.66 -7.75 -11.08
C LEU A 110 -12.18 -8.07 -10.79
N VAL A 111 -11.45 -7.13 -10.18
CA VAL A 111 -10.06 -7.33 -9.78
C VAL A 111 -9.96 -8.27 -8.58
N ILE A 112 -10.92 -8.19 -7.63
CA ILE A 112 -10.99 -9.11 -6.48
C ILE A 112 -11.20 -10.57 -6.94
N LEU A 113 -12.05 -10.83 -7.93
CA LEU A 113 -12.23 -12.20 -8.45
C LEU A 113 -10.97 -12.77 -9.11
N LEU A 114 -10.20 -11.94 -9.82
CA LEU A 114 -8.95 -12.36 -10.46
C LEU A 114 -7.83 -12.59 -9.43
N LEU A 115 -7.77 -11.77 -8.37
CA LEU A 115 -6.82 -11.93 -7.28
C LEU A 115 -7.06 -13.21 -6.47
N VAL A 116 -8.31 -13.60 -6.23
CA VAL A 116 -8.65 -14.87 -5.54
C VAL A 116 -8.21 -16.09 -6.36
N ALA A 117 -8.32 -16.03 -7.68
CA ALA A 117 -7.85 -17.10 -8.57
C ALA A 117 -6.32 -17.23 -8.55
N VAL A 118 -5.58 -16.12 -8.48
CA VAL A 118 -4.11 -16.12 -8.38
C VAL A 118 -3.64 -16.55 -6.99
N TRP A 119 -4.33 -16.14 -5.93
CA TRP A 119 -3.99 -16.52 -4.55
C TRP A 119 -4.17 -18.03 -4.30
N SER A 120 -5.13 -18.67 -4.98
CA SER A 120 -5.34 -20.12 -4.92
C SER A 120 -4.17 -20.94 -5.49
N PHE A 121 -3.26 -20.32 -6.25
CA PHE A 121 -2.04 -20.96 -6.77
C PHE A 121 -0.80 -20.73 -5.87
N CYS A 122 -0.88 -19.82 -4.89
CA CYS A 122 0.18 -19.57 -3.89
C CYS A 122 -0.16 -20.16 -2.50
N LEU A 123 -1.24 -20.96 -2.36
CA LEU A 123 -1.59 -21.69 -1.12
C LEU A 123 -1.14 -23.16 -1.20
#